data_AF-A0A962B474-F1
#
_entry.id   AF-A0A962B474-F1
#
_cell.length_a   1.000
_cell.length_b   1.000
_cell.length_c   1.000
_cell.angle_alpha   90.00
_cell.angle_beta   90.00
_cell.angle_gamma   90.00
#
_symmetry.space_group_name_H-M   'P 1'
#
loop_
_entity.id
_entity.type
_entity.pdbx_description
1 polymer ?
#
loop_
_entity_poly.entity_id
_entity_poly.type
_entity_poly.pdbx_seq_one_letter_code
_entity_poly.pdbx_strand_id
1 'polypeptide(L)'
;VARRDARGEARHDAPSARGRRSPRRGARLAAPRPWDQVARILLQDGELWWGLSGERHHRMVELPGWHGALFAWIDRQLTEHGALPWPGLRALLGDEPWADAVRTLMDGAEVLPAASADELQAALAQADAAERRREADALLGRI
;
A
#
# COMPACT_ATOMS: atom_id res chain seq x y z
N VAL A 1 45.54 -61.13 10.59
CA VAL A 1 46.77 -60.57 9.98
C VAL A 1 46.32 -59.62 8.88
N ALA A 2 46.16 -58.33 9.23
CA ALA A 2 47.10 -57.23 8.95
C ALA A 2 46.74 -56.54 7.62
N ARG A 3 45.92 -55.49 7.70
CA ARG A 3 46.32 -54.06 7.73
C ARG A 3 46.99 -53.60 6.43
N ARG A 4 46.30 -52.68 5.75
CA ARG A 4 46.95 -51.57 5.06
C ARG A 4 46.07 -50.33 5.17
N ASP A 5 46.52 -49.43 6.03
CA ASP A 5 46.15 -48.03 6.06
C ASP A 5 46.57 -47.35 4.74
N ALA A 6 45.77 -46.40 4.25
CA ALA A 6 46.17 -44.99 4.07
C ALA A 6 45.18 -44.21 3.16
N ARG A 7 44.44 -43.30 3.78
CA ARG A 7 44.30 -41.87 3.44
C ARG A 7 44.49 -41.46 1.97
N GLY A 8 43.39 -41.04 1.34
CA GLY A 8 43.36 -40.23 0.12
C GLY A 8 42.21 -39.23 0.19
N GLU A 9 42.54 -38.00 0.57
CA GLU A 9 41.66 -36.84 0.61
C GLU A 9 41.38 -36.34 -0.82
N ALA A 10 40.12 -36.33 -1.23
CA ALA A 10 39.67 -35.69 -2.46
C ALA A 10 38.30 -35.03 -2.24
N ARG A 11 38.36 -33.81 -1.72
CA ARG A 11 37.60 -32.62 -2.15
C ARG A 11 36.32 -32.94 -2.95
N HIS A 12 35.18 -33.03 -2.25
CA HIS A 12 33.90 -32.89 -2.94
C HIS A 12 33.67 -31.42 -3.24
N ASP A 13 34.00 -31.09 -4.48
CA ASP A 13 33.70 -29.88 -5.22
C ASP A 13 32.21 -29.55 -5.10
N ALA A 14 31.93 -28.35 -4.60
CA ALA A 14 30.62 -27.73 -4.74
C ALA A 14 30.63 -26.88 -6.02
N PRO A 15 29.58 -27.00 -6.85
CA PRO A 15 29.05 -25.80 -7.48
C PRO A 15 27.54 -25.65 -7.22
N SER A 16 27.25 -24.65 -6.38
CA SER A 16 26.53 -23.43 -6.74
C SER A 16 25.33 -23.50 -7.69
N ALA A 17 24.27 -22.82 -7.22
CA ALA A 17 23.30 -22.06 -8.01
C ALA A 17 22.26 -22.85 -8.83
N ARG A 18 21.35 -23.52 -8.12
CA ARG A 18 19.96 -23.57 -8.59
C ARG A 18 19.35 -22.17 -8.43
N GLY A 19 19.51 -21.38 -9.48
CA GLY A 19 18.85 -20.09 -9.65
C GLY A 19 17.35 -20.25 -9.43
N ARG A 20 16.88 -19.84 -8.26
CA ARG A 20 15.50 -19.40 -8.08
C ARG A 20 15.35 -18.20 -9.02
N ARG A 21 14.84 -18.48 -10.21
CA ARG A 21 14.42 -17.45 -11.17
C ARG A 21 13.42 -16.57 -10.43
N SER A 22 13.90 -15.41 -9.96
CA SER A 22 13.05 -14.36 -9.44
C SER A 22 12.00 -14.09 -10.50
N PRO A 23 10.70 -14.05 -10.17
CA PRO A 23 9.68 -13.70 -11.14
C PRO A 23 10.07 -12.34 -11.73
N ARG A 24 10.22 -12.34 -13.05
CA ARG A 24 10.55 -11.16 -13.83
C ARG A 24 9.53 -10.09 -13.44
N ARG A 25 10.02 -8.99 -12.88
CA ARG A 25 9.28 -7.75 -12.70
C ARG A 25 8.80 -7.33 -14.09
N GLY A 26 7.62 -7.80 -14.49
CA GLY A 26 6.78 -7.09 -15.45
C GLY A 26 6.68 -5.66 -14.95
N ALA A 27 6.69 -4.71 -15.89
CA ALA A 27 6.67 -3.27 -15.65
C ALA A 27 6.02 -2.98 -14.30
N ARG A 28 6.82 -2.46 -13.35
CA ARG A 28 6.28 -1.98 -12.08
C ARG A 28 5.32 -0.87 -12.49
N LEU A 29 4.05 -1.20 -12.76
CA LEU A 29 2.93 -0.41 -12.27
C LEU A 29 3.39 -0.09 -10.86
N ALA A 30 3.80 1.17 -10.64
CA ALA A 30 4.30 1.58 -9.34
C ALA A 30 3.29 1.01 -8.35
N ALA A 31 3.75 0.11 -7.47
CA ALA A 31 2.85 -0.50 -6.51
C ALA A 31 2.00 0.64 -5.93
N PRO A 32 0.66 0.51 -5.89
CA PRO A 32 -0.21 1.59 -5.44
C PRO A 32 0.43 2.23 -4.23
N ARG A 33 0.55 3.56 -4.21
CA ARG A 33 1.14 4.21 -3.03
C ARG A 33 0.31 3.73 -1.85
N PRO A 34 0.89 3.40 -0.71
CA PRO A 34 0.13 2.82 0.39
C PRO A 34 -1.10 3.66 0.80
N TRP A 35 -1.02 4.99 0.65
CA TRP A 35 -2.14 5.91 0.82
C TRP A 35 -3.24 5.80 -0.24
N ASP A 36 -2.92 5.37 -1.46
CA ASP A 36 -3.91 5.01 -2.48
C ASP A 36 -4.75 3.82 -2.01
N GLN A 37 -4.13 2.81 -1.40
CA GLN A 37 -4.85 1.65 -0.87
C GLN A 37 -5.81 2.06 0.26
N VAL A 38 -5.37 2.93 1.17
CA VAL A 38 -6.21 3.49 2.23
C VAL A 38 -7.41 4.24 1.64
N ALA A 39 -7.18 5.11 0.64
CA ALA A 39 -8.23 5.82 -0.07
C ALA A 39 -9.24 4.87 -0.70
N ARG A 40 -8.78 3.81 -1.38
CA ARG A 40 -9.66 2.80 -1.99
C ARG A 40 -10.55 2.09 -0.97
N ILE A 41 -10.01 1.73 0.19
CA ILE A 41 -10.77 1.03 1.23
C ILE A 41 -11.88 1.95 1.77
N LEU A 42 -11.55 3.21 2.06
CA LEU A 42 -12.52 4.18 2.58
C LEU A 42 -13.59 4.60 1.56
N LEU A 43 -13.23 4.65 0.26
CA LEU A 43 -14.20 4.93 -0.80
C LEU A 43 -15.13 3.73 -1.09
N GLN A 44 -14.73 2.51 -0.72
CA GLN A 44 -15.56 1.32 -0.80
C GLN A 44 -16.49 1.19 0.40
N ASP A 45 -15.97 1.44 1.60
CA ASP A 45 -16.71 1.39 2.84
C ASP A 45 -16.36 2.59 3.73
N GLY A 46 -17.21 3.61 3.66
CA GLY A 46 -17.07 4.85 4.40
C GLY A 46 -17.33 4.70 5.90
N GLU A 47 -17.99 3.63 6.36
CA GLU A 47 -18.25 3.41 7.79
C GLU A 47 -16.96 3.17 8.56
N LEU A 48 -15.94 2.63 7.88
CA LEU A 48 -14.62 2.41 8.47
C LEU A 48 -13.93 3.71 8.90
N TRP A 49 -14.34 4.86 8.35
CA TRP A 49 -13.84 6.18 8.75
C TRP A 49 -14.11 6.47 10.23
N TRP A 50 -15.30 6.10 10.73
CA TRP A 50 -15.72 6.38 12.09
C TRP A 50 -14.97 5.56 13.15
N GLY A 51 -14.37 4.44 12.76
CA GLY A 51 -13.55 3.59 13.63
C GLY A 51 -12.13 4.12 13.85
N LEU A 52 -11.71 5.16 13.12
CA LEU A 52 -10.39 5.75 13.27
C LEU A 52 -10.35 6.78 14.42
N SER A 53 -9.20 6.90 15.06
CA SER A 53 -8.99 7.93 16.10
C SER A 53 -8.85 9.33 15.48
N GLY A 54 -9.20 10.37 16.23
CA GLY A 54 -9.04 11.76 15.78
C GLY A 54 -7.61 12.12 15.37
N GLU A 55 -6.60 11.57 16.05
CA GLU A 55 -5.19 11.70 15.67
C GLU A 55 -4.92 11.12 14.27
N ARG A 56 -5.54 9.97 13.95
CA ARG A 56 -5.40 9.36 12.63
C ARG A 56 -6.09 10.20 11.56
N HIS A 57 -7.30 10.71 11.82
CA HIS A 57 -7.99 11.63 10.92
C HIS A 57 -7.14 12.86 10.63
N HIS A 58 -6.60 13.49 11.67
CA HIS A 58 -5.76 14.67 11.54
C HIS A 58 -4.53 14.42 10.67
N ARG A 59 -3.78 13.33 10.96
CA ARG A 59 -2.62 12.93 10.14
C ARG A 59 -2.99 12.73 8.68
N MET A 60 -4.14 12.11 8.40
CA MET A 60 -4.57 11.84 7.02
C MET A 60 -4.87 13.12 6.26
N VAL A 61 -5.51 14.10 6.90
CA VAL A 61 -5.80 15.41 6.28
C VAL A 61 -4.52 16.24 6.05
N GLU A 62 -3.52 16.11 6.92
CA GLU A 62 -2.22 16.79 6.78
C GLU A 62 -1.29 16.16 5.72
N LEU A 63 -1.69 15.06 5.08
CA LEU A 63 -0.86 14.41 4.07
C LEU A 63 -0.58 15.33 2.87
N PRO A 64 0.67 15.36 2.38
CA PRO A 64 1.01 16.18 1.23
C PRO A 64 0.37 15.64 -0.06
N GLY A 65 0.12 16.55 -1.00
CA GLY A 65 -0.45 16.21 -2.30
C GLY A 65 -1.96 16.01 -2.25
N TRP A 66 -2.49 15.21 -3.16
CA TRP A 66 -3.93 15.07 -3.33
C TRP A 66 -4.60 14.18 -2.26
N HIS A 67 -3.83 13.35 -1.56
CA HIS A 67 -4.36 12.45 -0.54
C HIS A 67 -4.99 13.21 0.62
N GLY A 68 -4.32 14.24 1.16
CA GLY A 68 -4.87 15.06 2.24
C GLY A 68 -6.17 15.76 1.84
N ALA A 69 -6.21 16.31 0.63
CA ALA A 69 -7.41 16.94 0.08
C ALA A 69 -8.57 15.94 -0.10
N LEU A 70 -8.28 14.73 -0.58
CA LEU A 70 -9.28 13.66 -0.66
C LEU A 70 -9.82 13.29 0.73
N PHE A 71 -8.95 13.08 1.73
CA PHE A 71 -9.40 12.65 3.06
C PHE A 71 -10.22 13.73 3.77
N ALA A 72 -9.86 15.00 3.62
CA ALA A 72 -10.69 16.12 4.10
C ALA A 72 -12.06 16.15 3.40
N TRP A 73 -12.09 15.86 2.10
CA TRP A 73 -13.34 15.77 1.36
C TRP A 73 -14.20 14.59 1.83
N ILE A 74 -13.62 13.39 2.01
CA ILE A 74 -14.33 12.21 2.52
C ILE A 74 -14.96 12.52 3.88
N ASP A 75 -14.21 13.11 4.82
CA ASP A 75 -14.72 13.50 6.13
C ASP A 75 -15.97 14.40 6.04
N ARG A 76 -15.91 15.42 5.17
CA ARG A 76 -17.04 16.31 4.92
C ARG A 76 -18.23 15.56 4.33
N GLN A 77 -18.02 14.71 3.33
CA GLN A 77 -19.11 13.95 2.70
C GLN A 77 -19.77 12.96 3.66
N LEU A 78 -18.98 12.29 4.51
CA LEU A 78 -19.50 11.37 5.51
C LEU A 78 -20.28 12.12 6.60
N THR A 79 -19.82 13.32 6.99
CA THR A 79 -20.53 14.16 7.96
C THR A 79 -21.84 14.72 7.40
N GLU A 80 -21.87 15.12 6.12
CA GLU A 80 -23.03 15.72 5.46
C GLU A 80 -24.08 14.67 5.03
N HIS A 81 -23.64 13.51 4.52
CA HIS A 81 -24.51 12.52 3.86
C HIS A 81 -24.52 11.14 4.53
N GLY A 82 -23.61 10.87 5.47
CA GLY A 82 -23.35 9.53 5.97
C GLY A 82 -22.54 8.68 4.97
N ALA A 83 -22.35 7.40 5.29
CA ALA A 83 -21.66 6.47 4.39
C ALA A 83 -22.46 6.23 3.11
N LEU A 84 -21.90 6.69 1.99
CA LEU A 84 -22.41 6.46 0.64
C LEU A 84 -21.54 5.41 -0.08
N PRO A 85 -22.14 4.57 -0.93
CA PRO A 85 -21.37 3.68 -1.79
C PRO A 85 -20.62 4.48 -2.86
N TRP A 86 -19.57 3.89 -3.43
CA TRP A 86 -18.72 4.54 -4.44
C TRP A 86 -19.47 5.27 -5.57
N PRO A 87 -20.53 4.72 -6.19
CA PRO A 87 -21.26 5.45 -7.24
C PRO A 87 -21.88 6.78 -6.76
N GLY A 88 -22.33 6.85 -5.50
CA GLY A 88 -22.84 8.07 -4.89
C GLY A 88 -21.72 9.08 -4.64
N LEU A 89 -20.61 8.63 -4.04
CA LEU A 89 -19.42 9.47 -3.84
C LEU A 89 -18.84 9.98 -5.16
N ARG A 90 -18.79 9.14 -6.20
CA ARG A 90 -18.29 9.50 -7.54
C ARG A 90 -19.08 10.65 -8.16
N ALA A 91 -20.40 10.69 -7.93
CA ALA A 91 -21.25 11.77 -8.42
C ALA A 91 -20.98 13.11 -7.71
N LEU A 92 -20.47 13.07 -6.48
CA LEU A 92 -20.17 14.23 -5.64
C LEU A 92 -18.75 14.77 -5.82
N LEU A 93 -17.87 14.04 -6.52
CA LEU A 93 -16.48 14.49 -6.78
C LEU A 93 -16.40 15.81 -7.54
N GLY A 94 -17.39 16.12 -8.39
CA GLY A 94 -17.39 17.32 -9.22
C GLY A 94 -16.13 17.47 -10.07
N ASP A 95 -15.66 18.72 -10.19
CA ASP A 95 -14.45 19.14 -10.91
C ASP A 95 -13.25 19.37 -9.98
N GLU A 96 -13.19 18.66 -8.85
CA GLU A 96 -12.02 18.73 -7.98
C GLU A 96 -10.74 18.36 -8.76
N PRO A 97 -9.62 19.08 -8.54
CA PRO A 97 -8.40 18.90 -9.33
C PRO A 97 -7.76 17.50 -9.19
N TRP A 98 -8.16 16.77 -8.16
CA TRP A 98 -7.73 15.40 -7.86
C TRP A 98 -8.78 14.34 -8.23
N ALA A 99 -9.97 14.74 -8.70
CA ALA A 99 -11.07 13.83 -8.99
C ALA A 99 -10.71 12.77 -10.04
N ASP A 100 -9.97 13.14 -11.09
CA ASP A 100 -9.51 12.18 -12.11
C ASP A 100 -8.54 11.13 -11.57
N ALA A 101 -7.68 11.53 -10.62
CA ALA A 101 -6.78 10.58 -9.96
C ALA A 101 -7.58 9.54 -9.17
N VAL A 102 -8.64 9.97 -8.47
CA VAL A 102 -9.52 9.08 -7.69
C VAL A 102 -10.35 8.19 -8.60
N ARG A 103 -10.92 8.73 -9.69
CA ARG A 103 -11.63 7.93 -10.71
C ARG A 103 -10.73 6.85 -11.28
N THR A 104 -9.52 7.22 -11.72
CA THR A 104 -8.53 6.28 -12.26
C THR A 104 -8.13 5.23 -11.23
N LEU A 105 -7.96 5.63 -9.97
CA LEU A 105 -7.62 4.73 -8.88
C LEU A 105 -8.70 3.66 -8.68
N MET A 106 -9.96 4.09 -8.58
CA MET A 106 -11.09 3.20 -8.35
C MET A 106 -11.40 2.32 -9.56
N ASP A 107 -11.40 2.89 -10.77
CA ASP A 107 -11.71 2.18 -12.03
C ASP A 107 -10.56 1.27 -12.49
N GLY A 108 -9.32 1.52 -12.03
CA GLY A 108 -8.12 0.79 -12.45
C GLY A 108 -7.85 -0.53 -11.72
N ALA A 109 -8.68 -0.96 -10.77
CA ALA A 109 -8.54 -2.30 -10.19
C ALA A 109 -9.58 -3.26 -10.73
N GLU A 110 -9.08 -4.31 -11.39
CA GLU A 110 -9.88 -5.37 -11.98
C GLU A 110 -10.58 -6.23 -10.91
N VAL A 111 -9.97 -6.38 -9.73
CA VAL A 111 -10.57 -7.02 -8.56
C VAL A 111 -10.15 -6.26 -7.30
N LEU A 112 -11.11 -5.67 -6.61
CA LEU A 112 -10.92 -5.07 -5.30
C LEU A 112 -11.21 -6.09 -4.20
N PRO A 113 -10.30 -6.31 -3.24
CA PRO A 113 -10.65 -7.06 -2.04
C PRO A 113 -11.75 -6.30 -1.27
N ALA A 114 -12.61 -7.04 -0.59
CA ALA A 114 -13.66 -6.45 0.22
C ALA A 114 -13.05 -5.54 1.30
N ALA A 115 -13.57 -4.31 1.40
CA ALA A 115 -13.17 -3.39 2.45
C ALA A 115 -13.49 -3.99 3.82
N SER A 116 -12.51 -3.92 4.72
CA SER A 116 -12.66 -4.37 6.09
C SER A 116 -11.75 -3.55 7.01
N ALA A 117 -12.06 -3.56 8.31
CA ALA A 117 -11.23 -2.87 9.29
C ALA A 117 -9.79 -3.41 9.31
N ASP A 118 -9.59 -4.73 9.17
CA ASP A 118 -8.26 -5.35 9.15
C ASP A 118 -7.45 -4.89 7.94
N GLU A 119 -8.06 -4.91 6.75
CA GLU A 119 -7.46 -4.38 5.52
C GLU A 119 -7.10 -2.90 5.66
N LEU A 120 -7.98 -2.10 6.27
CA LEU A 120 -7.70 -0.68 6.51
C LEU A 120 -6.50 -0.49 7.44
N GLN A 121 -6.44 -1.24 8.55
CA GLN A 121 -5.31 -1.17 9.48
C GLN A 121 -4.00 -1.63 8.84
N ALA A 122 -4.05 -2.71 8.04
CA ALA A 122 -2.88 -3.20 7.30
C ALA A 122 -2.39 -2.16 6.28
N ALA A 123 -3.29 -1.50 5.56
CA ALA A 123 -2.95 -0.45 4.61
C ALA A 123 -2.34 0.78 5.30
N LEU A 124 -2.92 1.22 6.43
CA LEU A 124 -2.38 2.31 7.25
C LEU A 124 -0.98 2.00 7.79
N ALA A 125 -0.77 0.77 8.29
CA ALA A 125 0.53 0.33 8.78
C ALA A 125 1.60 0.31 7.67
N GLN A 126 1.22 -0.15 6.48
CA GLN A 126 2.09 -0.12 5.29
C GLN A 126 2.41 1.32 4.87
N ALA A 127 1.45 2.23 4.97
CA ALA A 127 1.66 3.64 4.65
C ALA A 127 2.61 4.34 5.61
N ASP A 128 2.40 4.17 6.92
CA ASP A 128 3.30 4.70 7.93
C ASP A 128 4.72 4.10 7.78
N ALA A 129 4.84 2.81 7.45
CA ALA A 129 6.15 2.17 7.23
C ALA A 129 6.86 2.69 5.97
N ALA A 130 6.11 2.99 4.90
CA ALA A 130 6.66 3.55 3.68
C ALA A 130 7.18 4.97 3.88
N GLU A 131 6.48 5.82 4.63
CA GLU A 131 6.97 7.17 4.97
C GLU A 131 8.24 7.09 5.83
N ARG A 132 8.26 6.27 6.88
CA ARG A 132 9.48 6.04 7.69
C ARG A 132 10.65 5.52 6.85
N ARG A 133 10.38 4.65 5.87
CA ARG A 133 11.42 4.17 4.96
C ARG A 133 11.97 5.31 4.10
N ARG A 134 11.10 6.15 3.54
CA ARG A 134 11.51 7.31 2.73
C ARG A 134 12.30 8.31 3.56
N GLU A 135 11.87 8.61 4.77
CA GLU A 135 12.60 9.47 5.71
C GLU A 135 13.99 8.90 6.02
N ALA A 136 14.08 7.59 6.29
CA ALA A 136 15.36 6.94 6.53
C ALA A 136 16.27 6.98 5.28
N ASP A 137 15.73 6.75 4.09
CA ASP A 137 16.47 6.87 2.85
C ASP A 137 16.90 8.33 2.59
N ALA A 138 16.08 9.31 2.98
CA ALA A 138 16.40 10.72 2.91
C ALA A 138 17.54 11.14 3.85
N LEU A 139 17.49 10.71 5.10
CA LEU A 139 18.56 10.94 6.08
C LEU A 139 19.88 10.28 5.66
N LEU A 140 19.82 9.18 4.91
CA LEU A 140 20.98 8.45 4.42
C LEU A 140 21.44 8.89 3.02
N GLY A 141 20.83 9.93 2.44
CA GLY A 141 21.20 10.48 1.13
C GLY A 141 20.94 9.54 -0.05
N ARG A 142 19.97 8.63 0.06
CA ARG A 142 19.57 7.65 -0.97
C ARG A 142 18.37 8.11 -1.82
N ILE A 143 18.14 9.42 -1.94
CA ILE A 143 17.02 9.99 -2.70
C ILE A 143 17.45 10.32 -4.13
#